data_AF-A0A849ICT4-F1
#
_entry.id   AF-A0A849ICT4-F1
#
_cell.length_a   1.000
_cell.length_b   1.000
_cell.length_c   1.000
_cell.angle_alpha   90.00
_cell.angle_beta   90.00
_cell.angle_gamma   90.00
#
_symmetry.space_group_name_H-M   'P 1'
#
loop_
_entity.id
_entity.type
_entity.pdbx_description
1 polymer ?
#
loop_
_entity_poly.entity_id
_entity_poly.type
_entity_poly.pdbx_seq_one_letter_code
_entity_poly.pdbx_strand_id
1 'polypeptide(L)'
;MATIGTFTANDKGEFNGVIKTLTLNTKAVFRPIERNGDKSPDFRVTVGNLDIGAAWKKTSREDRAYFSVKLDDPTFPAPIYATLSETDTAGEYALIWSR
;
A
#
# COMPACT_ATOMS: atom_id res chain seq x y z
N MET A 1 13.35 2.96 -8.91
CA MET A 1 12.00 2.95 -8.28
C MET A 1 10.98 3.09 -9.39
N ALA A 2 9.80 2.49 -9.25
CA ALA A 2 8.72 2.62 -10.23
C ALA A 2 7.37 2.75 -9.52
N THR A 3 6.54 3.70 -9.97
CA THR A 3 5.15 3.82 -9.49
C THR A 3 4.33 2.70 -10.10
N ILE A 4 3.81 1.83 -9.25
CA ILE A 4 2.99 0.68 -9.62
C ILE A 4 1.54 0.84 -9.14
N GLY A 5 1.16 2.02 -8.67
CA GLY A 5 -0.23 2.32 -8.35
C GLY A 5 -0.46 3.75 -7.89
N THR A 6 -1.72 4.17 -8.03
CA THR A 6 -2.21 5.47 -7.57
C THR A 6 -3.45 5.23 -6.72
N PHE A 7 -3.51 5.90 -5.58
CA PHE A 7 -4.53 5.72 -4.56
C PHE A 7 -5.03 7.07 -4.06
N THR A 8 -6.25 7.08 -3.54
CA THR A 8 -6.84 8.23 -2.87
C THR A 8 -7.32 7.82 -1.49
N ALA A 9 -7.05 8.65 -0.48
CA ALA A 9 -7.61 8.46 0.85
C ALA A 9 -9.10 8.84 0.85
N ASN A 10 -9.93 8.04 1.52
CA ASN A 10 -11.33 8.37 1.77
C ASN A 10 -11.57 8.84 3.21
N ASP A 11 -12.79 9.30 3.49
CA ASP A 11 -13.19 9.80 4.82
C ASP A 11 -13.12 8.73 5.93
N LYS A 12 -13.04 7.45 5.56
CA LYS A 12 -12.90 6.31 6.48
C LYS A 12 -11.45 5.96 6.77
N GLY A 13 -10.50 6.69 6.20
CA GLY A 13 -9.06 6.44 6.34
C GLY A 13 -8.56 5.24 5.52
N GLU A 14 -9.33 4.76 4.55
CA GLU A 14 -8.91 3.73 3.60
C GLU A 14 -8.25 4.37 2.38
N PHE A 15 -7.29 3.66 1.77
CA PHE A 15 -6.74 4.05 0.48
C PHE A 15 -7.34 3.20 -0.62
N ASN A 16 -8.02 3.84 -1.57
CA ASN A 16 -8.67 3.18 -2.69
C ASN A 16 -7.94 3.54 -3.98
N GLY A 17 -7.59 2.54 -4.79
CA GLY A 17 -6.79 2.81 -5.98
C GLY A 17 -6.59 1.60 -6.86
N VAL A 18 -5.59 1.69 -7.73
CA VAL A 18 -5.25 0.65 -8.70
C VAL A 18 -3.79 0.28 -8.55
N ILE A 19 -3.50 -1.02 -8.52
CA ILE A 19 -2.16 -1.56 -8.73
C ILE A 19 -2.05 -1.94 -10.19
N LYS A 20 -1.05 -1.35 -10.87
CA LYS A 20 -0.81 -1.55 -12.30
C LYS A 20 0.66 -1.84 -12.57
N THR A 21 0.92 -2.97 -13.22
CA THR A 21 2.22 -3.35 -13.79
C THR A 21 2.03 -3.72 -15.26
N LEU A 22 3.07 -4.24 -15.92
CA LEU A 22 2.97 -4.67 -17.32
C LEU A 22 1.90 -5.77 -17.52
N THR A 23 1.69 -6.64 -16.53
CA THR A 23 0.82 -7.81 -16.62
C THR A 23 -0.36 -7.80 -15.65
N LEU A 24 -0.41 -6.84 -14.72
CA LEU A 24 -1.45 -6.73 -13.69
C LEU A 24 -2.13 -5.37 -13.79
N ASN A 25 -3.46 -5.35 -13.68
CA ASN A 25 -4.24 -4.12 -13.54
C ASN A 25 -5.47 -4.41 -12.67
N THR A 26 -5.39 -4.08 -11.38
CA THR A 26 -6.43 -4.45 -10.42
C THR A 26 -6.74 -3.33 -9.44
N LYS A 27 -8.01 -3.22 -9.04
CA LYS A 27 -8.43 -2.31 -7.97
C LYS A 27 -8.06 -2.92 -6.64
N ALA A 28 -7.38 -2.14 -5.81
CA ALA A 28 -6.96 -2.54 -4.48
C ALA A 28 -7.42 -1.53 -3.43
N VAL A 29 -7.63 -2.02 -2.22
CA VAL A 29 -8.02 -1.21 -1.06
C VAL A 29 -7.10 -1.53 0.11
N PHE A 30 -6.53 -0.49 0.70
CA PHE A 30 -5.83 -0.55 1.97
C PHE A 30 -6.84 -0.23 3.08
N ARG A 31 -7.24 -1.25 3.83
CA ARG A 31 -8.23 -1.13 4.91
C ARG A 31 -7.52 -1.07 6.26
N PRO A 32 -7.79 -0.06 7.10
CA PRO A 32 -7.19 0.00 8.43
C PRO A 32 -7.64 -1.20 9.25
N ILE A 33 -6.74 -1.72 10.08
CA ILE A 33 -7.03 -2.82 10.99
C ILE A 33 -6.61 -2.45 12.41
N GLU A 34 -7.24 -3.08 13.39
CA GLU A 34 -6.81 -2.95 14.79
C GLU A 34 -5.42 -3.58 14.98
N ARG A 35 -4.51 -2.83 15.59
CA ARG A 35 -3.17 -3.33 15.89
C ARG A 35 -3.22 -4.23 17.12
N ASN A 36 -2.84 -5.49 16.94
CA ASN A 36 -2.73 -6.48 18.01
C ASN A 36 -1.27 -6.68 18.48
N GLY A 37 -0.46 -5.62 18.41
CA GLY A 37 0.94 -5.61 18.85
C GLY A 37 1.86 -4.77 17.95
N ASP A 38 3.10 -4.57 18.40
CA ASP A 38 4.05 -3.63 17.77
C ASP A 38 4.42 -4.00 16.33
N LYS A 39 4.45 -5.30 16.01
CA LYS A 39 4.75 -5.80 14.67
C LYS A 39 3.52 -5.94 13.78
N SER A 40 2.32 -5.72 14.33
CA SER A 40 1.08 -5.81 13.56
C SER A 40 1.01 -4.72 12.49
N PRO A 41 0.44 -5.01 11.32
CA PRO A 41 0.22 -4.00 10.31
C PRO A 41 -0.83 -2.98 10.74
N ASP A 42 -0.75 -1.79 10.15
CA ASP A 42 -1.77 -0.75 10.27
C ASP A 42 -2.90 -0.96 9.25
N PHE A 43 -2.58 -1.58 8.11
CA PHE A 43 -3.52 -1.84 7.03
C PHE A 43 -3.41 -3.26 6.50
N ARG A 44 -4.56 -3.80 6.11
CA ARG A 44 -4.65 -4.96 5.20
C ARG A 44 -4.84 -4.47 3.77
N VAL A 45 -4.10 -5.03 2.82
CA VAL A 45 -4.26 -4.72 1.39
C VAL A 45 -5.11 -5.82 0.75
N THR A 46 -6.17 -5.41 0.08
CA THR A 46 -7.16 -6.34 -0.49
C THR A 46 -7.52 -6.04 -1.93
N VAL A 47 -7.84 -7.08 -2.68
CA VAL A 47 -8.43 -7.03 -4.02
C VAL A 47 -9.74 -7.82 -3.97
N GLY A 48 -10.87 -7.12 -4.08
CA GLY A 48 -12.18 -7.72 -3.81
C GLY A 48 -12.24 -8.24 -2.37
N ASN A 49 -12.43 -9.55 -2.21
CA ASN A 49 -12.44 -10.24 -0.92
C ASN A 49 -11.11 -10.96 -0.59
N LEU A 50 -10.07 -10.83 -1.43
CA LEU A 50 -8.78 -11.48 -1.24
C LEU A 50 -7.82 -10.58 -0.47
N ASP A 51 -7.15 -11.14 0.53
CA ASP A 51 -6.04 -10.51 1.23
C ASP A 51 -4.74 -10.76 0.45
N ILE A 52 -4.11 -9.69 -0.04
CA ILE A 52 -2.92 -9.78 -0.89
C ILE A 52 -1.67 -9.13 -0.28
N GLY A 53 -1.79 -8.59 0.94
CA GLY A 53 -0.69 -7.89 1.57
C GLY A 53 -1.08 -7.08 2.79
N ALA A 54 -0.12 -6.29 3.28
CA ALA A 54 -0.28 -5.45 4.44
C ALA A 54 0.61 -4.20 4.35
N ALA A 55 0.29 -3.18 5.14
CA ALA A 55 1.10 -1.97 5.24
C ALA A 55 1.29 -1.50 6.69
N TRP A 56 2.43 -0.84 6.94
CA TRP A 56 2.83 -0.31 8.23
C TRP A 56 3.14 1.17 8.11
N LYS A 57 2.56 1.99 8.97
CA LYS A 57 2.92 3.40 9.16
C LYS A 57 4.38 3.50 9.60
N LYS A 58 5.13 4.36 8.92
CA LYS A 58 6.53 4.66 9.19
C LYS A 58 6.76 6.16 9.04
N THR A 59 7.79 6.62 9.71
CA THR A 59 8.33 7.98 9.55
C THR A 59 9.72 7.86 8.96
N SER A 60 9.99 8.65 7.93
CA SER A 60 11.32 8.70 7.29
C SER A 60 12.32 9.45 8.16
N ARG A 61 13.60 9.46 7.77
CA ARG A 61 14.63 10.26 8.45
C ARG A 61 14.41 11.78 8.31
N GLU A 62 13.59 12.19 7.35
CA GLU A 62 13.22 13.58 7.08
C GLU A 62 11.84 13.91 7.66
N ASP A 63 11.39 13.16 8.67
CA ASP A 63 10.08 13.31 9.35
C ASP A 63 8.84 13.22 8.45
N ARG A 64 8.98 12.69 7.24
CA ARG A 64 7.85 12.42 6.33
C ARG A 64 7.17 11.11 6.68
N ALA A 65 5.84 11.15 6.82
CA ALA A 65 5.01 9.96 7.00
C ALA A 65 4.89 9.18 5.68
N TYR A 66 5.02 7.86 5.77
CA TYR A 66 4.79 6.95 4.64
C TYR A 66 4.29 5.60 5.16
N PHE A 67 3.82 4.75 4.26
CA PHE A 67 3.51 3.36 4.59
C PHE A 67 4.49 2.42 3.90
N SER A 68 5.17 1.59 4.69
CA SER A 68 5.90 0.44 4.15
C SER A 68 4.87 -0.63 3.79
N VAL A 69 4.91 -1.15 2.58
CA VAL A 69 3.93 -2.10 2.04
C VAL A 69 4.62 -3.40 1.68
N LYS A 70 4.01 -4.53 2.04
CA LYS A 70 4.37 -5.86 1.56
C LYS A 70 3.17 -6.45 0.82
N LEU A 71 3.33 -6.77 -0.46
CA LEU A 71 2.37 -7.52 -1.26
C LEU A 71 2.89 -8.94 -1.42
N ASP A 72 2.06 -9.93 -1.13
CA ASP A 72 2.47 -11.34 -1.00
C ASP A 72 1.31 -12.23 -1.44
N ASP A 73 1.09 -12.28 -2.75
CA ASP A 73 0.08 -13.12 -3.39
C ASP A 73 0.74 -14.37 -3.99
N PRO A 74 0.08 -15.55 -4.01
CA PRO A 74 0.65 -16.78 -4.57
C PRO A 74 1.09 -16.70 -6.04
N THR A 75 0.60 -15.73 -6.80
CA THR A 75 1.03 -15.50 -8.19
C THR A 75 2.39 -14.79 -8.29
N PHE A 76 2.90 -14.24 -7.19
CA PHE A 76 4.21 -13.59 -7.15
C PHE A 76 5.30 -14.62 -6.84
N PRO A 77 6.44 -14.60 -7.55
CA PRO A 77 7.57 -15.50 -7.26
C PRO A 77 8.24 -15.20 -5.91
N ALA A 78 8.05 -14.00 -5.37
CA ALA A 78 8.50 -13.56 -4.06
C ALA A 78 7.67 -12.34 -3.61
N PRO A 79 7.64 -11.99 -2.31
CA PRO A 79 6.98 -10.79 -1.84
C PRO A 79 7.51 -9.52 -2.50
N ILE A 80 6.60 -8.60 -2.85
CA ILE A 80 6.92 -7.29 -3.40
C ILE A 80 6.86 -6.25 -2.28
N TYR A 81 7.95 -5.52 -2.07
CA TYR A 81 8.02 -4.44 -1.11
C TYR A 81 7.88 -3.09 -1.79
N ALA A 82 6.97 -2.26 -1.29
CA ALA A 82 6.69 -0.94 -1.85
C ALA A 82 6.53 0.10 -0.74
N THR A 83 6.45 1.35 -1.16
CA THR A 83 6.17 2.49 -0.31
C THR A 83 4.93 3.20 -0.82
N LEU A 84 3.92 3.37 0.03
CA LEU A 84 2.80 4.25 -0.24
C LEU A 84 3.10 5.60 0.41
N SER A 85 3.17 6.66 -0.39
CA SER A 85 3.42 8.02 0.11
C SER A 85 2.53 9.01 -0.62
N GLU A 86 2.16 10.08 0.07
CA GLU A 86 1.40 11.18 -0.53
C GLU A 86 2.22 11.85 -1.64
N THR A 87 1.54 12.23 -2.71
CA THR A 87 2.12 12.95 -3.84
C THR A 87 2.08 14.45 -3.58
N ASP A 88 2.49 15.26 -4.56
CA ASP A 88 2.34 16.72 -4.50
C ASP A 88 0.87 17.16 -4.55
N THR A 89 -0.04 16.26 -4.96
CA THR A 89 -1.48 16.48 -4.90
C THR A 89 -2.02 15.91 -3.60
N ALA A 90 -2.55 16.80 -2.73
CA ALA A 90 -3.09 16.42 -1.43
C ALA A 90 -4.19 15.35 -1.58
N GLY A 91 -4.10 14.29 -0.76
CA GLY A 91 -5.03 13.17 -0.77
C GLY A 91 -4.76 12.12 -1.86
N GLU A 92 -3.84 12.37 -2.80
CA GLU A 92 -3.36 11.38 -3.77
C GLU A 92 -2.06 10.73 -3.28
N TYR A 93 -2.00 9.41 -3.39
CA TYR A 93 -0.88 8.59 -2.93
C TYR A 93 -0.33 7.75 -4.07
N ALA A 94 0.99 7.70 -4.17
CA ALA A 94 1.69 6.83 -5.11
C ALA A 94 2.19 5.57 -4.39
N LEU A 95 1.93 4.41 -4.96
CA LEU A 95 2.52 3.14 -4.54
C LEU A 95 3.80 2.91 -5.36
N ILE A 96 4.95 3.09 -4.72
CA ILE A 96 6.26 3.10 -5.34
C ILE A 96 6.99 1.82 -4.98
N TRP A 97 7.27 0.99 -5.98
CA TRP A 97 8.10 -0.18 -5.82
C TRP A 97 9.59 0.18 -5.93
N SER A 98 10.39 -0.35 -5.01
CA SER A 98 11.85 -0.31 -5.07
C SER A 98 12.41 -1.73 -5.04
N ARG A 99 13.49 -1.94 -5.81
CA ARG A 99 14.34 -3.13 -5.74
C ARG A 99 15.51 -2.88 -4.79
#